data_AF-A0A916X2V8-F1
#
_entry.id   AF-A0A916X2V8-F1
#
_cell.length_a   1.000
_cell.length_b   1.000
_cell.length_c   1.000
_cell.angle_alpha   90.00
_cell.angle_beta   90.00
_cell.angle_gamma   90.00
#
_symmetry.space_group_name_H-M   'P 1'
#
loop_
_entity.id
_entity.type
_entity.pdbx_description
1 polymer ?
#
loop_
_entity_poly.entity_id
_entity_poly.type
_entity_poly.pdbx_seq_one_letter_code
_entity_poly.pdbx_strand_id
1 'polypeptide(L)' 'MKFNTLELTRVWAAATGIALAFWYFGALYFGAKPTTLLPMLISAIGGFELFLFGQDQWLKRRGKHG' A
#
# COMPACT_ATOMS: atom_id res chain seq x y z
N MET A 1 -11.06 6.32 18.20
CA MET A 1 -9.63 6.42 17.84
C MET A 1 -9.42 7.77 17.18
N LYS A 2 -8.57 8.65 17.73
CA LYS A 2 -8.13 9.86 17.00
C LYS A 2 -7.04 9.40 16.04
N PHE A 3 -7.34 9.35 14.74
CA PHE A 3 -6.33 9.06 13.74
C PHE A 3 -5.29 10.17 13.75
N ASN A 4 -4.03 9.81 13.89
CA ASN A 4 -2.93 10.75 13.71
C ASN A 4 -2.85 11.11 12.20
N THR A 5 -2.46 12.33 11.86
CA THR A 5 -2.39 12.81 10.46
C THR A 5 -1.59 11.85 9.58
N LEU A 6 -0.51 11.27 10.11
CA LEU A 6 0.32 10.28 9.42
C LEU A 6 -0.42 8.95 9.15
N GLU A 7 -1.25 8.48 10.08
CA GLU A 7 -2.04 7.26 9.88
C GLU A 7 -3.10 7.49 8.80
N LEU A 8 -3.75 8.65 8.82
CA LEU A 8 -4.74 9.01 7.81
C LEU A 8 -4.11 9.09 6.42
N THR A 9 -2.94 9.71 6.29
CA THR A 9 -2.19 9.76 5.02
C THR A 9 -1.84 8.37 4.51
N ARG A 10 -1.45 7.44 5.40
CA ARG A 10 -1.16 6.05 5.02
C ARG A 10 -2.41 5.31 4.54
N VAL A 11 -3.53 5.48 5.22
CA VAL A 11 -4.81 4.89 4.79
C VAL A 11 -5.20 5.38 3.39
N TRP A 12 -5.03 6.68 3.11
CA TRP A 12 -5.27 7.24 1.78
C TRP A 12 -4.28 6.72 0.74
N ALA A 13 -3.00 6.56 1.08
CA ALA A 13 -2.01 5.95 0.20
C ALA A 13 -2.38 4.49 -0.14
N ALA A 14 -2.74 3.68 0.86
CA ALA A 14 -3.20 2.30 0.68
C ALA A 14 -4.43 2.22 -0.24
N ALA A 15 -5.44 3.05 0.03
CA ALA A 15 -6.66 3.13 -0.78
C ALA A 15 -6.34 3.50 -2.23
N THR A 16 -5.41 4.43 -2.44
CA THR A 16 -4.94 4.83 -3.78
C THR A 16 -4.23 3.68 -4.48
N GLY A 17 -3.35 2.95 -3.77
CA GLY A 17 -2.67 1.76 -4.32
C GLY A 17 -3.66 0.68 -4.76
N ILE A 18 -4.72 0.43 -3.99
CA ILE A 18 -5.78 -0.51 -4.33
C ILE A 18 -6.54 -0.04 -5.57
N ALA A 19 -6.93 1.24 -5.63
CA ALA A 19 -7.62 1.80 -6.79
C ALA A 19 -6.76 1.69 -8.08
N LEU A 20 -5.46 1.98 -7.99
CA LEU A 20 -4.52 1.81 -9.11
C LEU A 20 -4.38 0.35 -9.52
N ALA A 21 -4.37 -0.59 -8.58
CA ALA A 21 -4.34 -2.02 -8.88
C ALA A 21 -5.59 -2.46 -9.64
N PHE A 22 -6.78 -2.05 -9.19
CA PHE A 22 -8.02 -2.31 -9.92
C PHE A 22 -8.00 -1.71 -11.32
N TRP A 23 -7.48 -0.48 -11.48
CA TRP A 23 -7.31 0.13 -12.80
C TRP A 23 -6.39 -0.70 -13.69
N TYR A 24 -5.22 -1.11 -13.19
CA TYR A 24 -4.26 -1.89 -13.96
C TYR A 24 -4.85 -3.22 -14.42
N PHE A 25 -5.47 -3.98 -13.51
CA PHE A 25 -6.11 -5.25 -13.86
C PHE A 25 -7.33 -5.07 -14.77
N GLY A 26 -8.10 -4.00 -14.58
CA GLY A 26 -9.20 -3.63 -15.48
C GLY A 26 -8.69 -3.34 -16.89
N ALA A 27 -7.61 -2.56 -17.02
CA ALA A 27 -6.99 -2.26 -18.30
C ALA A 27 -6.50 -3.54 -19.02
N LEU A 28 -5.88 -4.46 -18.29
CA LEU A 28 -5.48 -5.76 -18.84
C LEU A 28 -6.69 -6.59 -19.27
N TYR A 29 -7.77 -6.60 -18.49
CA TYR A 29 -9.00 -7.33 -18.80
C TYR A 29 -9.66 -6.84 -20.10
N PHE A 30 -9.63 -5.53 -20.36
CA PHE A 30 -10.13 -4.94 -21.60
C PHE A 30 -9.14 -5.00 -22.78
N GLY A 31 -7.99 -5.68 -22.63
CA GLY A 31 -6.98 -5.81 -23.68
C GLY A 31 -6.20 -4.52 -23.96
N ALA A 32 -6.27 -3.53 -23.08
CA ALA A 32 -5.45 -2.33 -23.18
C ALA A 32 -3.98 -2.66 -22.90
N LYS A 33 -3.08 -1.81 -23.39
CA LYS A 33 -1.64 -1.87 -23.07
C LYS A 33 -1.32 -0.81 -22.01
N PRO A 34 -1.52 -1.10 -20.71
CA PRO A 34 -1.20 -0.14 -19.67
C PRO A 34 0.30 0.18 -19.67
N THR A 35 0.60 1.44 -19.38
CA THR A 35 1.98 1.91 -19.21
C THR A 35 2.66 1.19 -18.05
N THR A 36 3.96 0.96 -18.15
CA THR A 36 4.79 0.35 -17.10
C THR A 36 4.84 1.16 -15.80
N LEU A 37 4.47 2.45 -15.84
CA LEU A 37 4.39 3.30 -14.66
C LEU A 37 3.31 2.83 -13.68
N LEU A 38 2.17 2.32 -14.16
CA LEU A 38 1.09 1.84 -13.28
C LEU A 38 1.55 0.72 -12.33
N PRO A 39 2.08 -0.42 -12.81
CA PRO A 39 2.54 -1.49 -11.93
C PRO A 39 3.72 -1.08 -11.06
N MET A 40 4.58 -0.15 -11.51
CA MET A 40 5.63 0.44 -10.66
C MET A 40 5.06 1.24 -9.49
N LEU A 41 4.05 2.08 -9.71
CA LEU A 41 3.40 2.84 -8.64
C LEU A 41 2.68 1.91 -7.65
N ILE A 42 1.99 0.90 -8.16
CA ILE A 42 1.31 -0.12 -7.32
C ILE A 42 2.34 -0.84 -6.44
N SER A 43 3.46 -1.28 -7.00
CA SER A 43 4.49 -1.99 -6.23
C SER A 43 5.22 -1.09 -5.24
N ALA A 44 5.46 0.18 -5.58
CA ALA A 44 6.05 1.15 -4.68
C ALA A 44 5.15 1.44 -3.45
N ILE A 45 3.87 1.71 -3.69
CA ILE A 45 2.88 1.97 -2.62
C ILE A 45 2.71 0.70 -1.77
N GLY A 46 2.50 -0.45 -2.40
CA GLY A 46 2.30 -1.72 -1.70
C GLY A 46 3.51 -2.14 -0.87
N GLY A 47 4.72 -2.00 -1.44
CA GLY A 47 5.97 -2.31 -0.74
C GLY A 47 6.23 -1.40 0.45
N PHE A 48 5.94 -0.11 0.32
CA PHE A 48 6.04 0.85 1.43
C PHE A 48 5.06 0.51 2.57
N GLU A 49 3.81 0.19 2.25
CA GLU A 49 2.79 -0.19 3.24
C GLU A 49 3.18 -1.47 3.99
N LEU A 50 3.61 -2.50 3.26
CA LEU A 50 4.09 -3.79 3.80
C LEU A 50 5.30 -3.61 4.70
N PHE A 51 6.24 -2.74 4.31
CA PHE A 51 7.42 -2.45 5.10
C PHE A 51 7.06 -1.82 6.45
N LEU A 52 6.22 -0.79 6.45
CA LEU A 52 5.78 -0.14 7.68
C LEU A 52 4.93 -1.08 8.57
N PHE A 53 4.08 -1.90 7.97
CA PHE A 53 3.36 -2.94 8.70
C PHE A 53 4.32 -3.95 9.33
N GLY A 54 5.33 -4.40 8.58
CA GLY A 54 6.38 -5.29 9.08
C GLY A 54 7.14 -4.69 10.26
N GLN A 55 7.52 -3.41 10.18
CA GLN A 55 8.16 -2.70 11.29
C GLN A 55 7.26 -2.64 12.53
N ASP A 56 5.99 -2.29 12.35
CA ASP A 56 5.02 -2.24 13.45
C ASP A 56 4.81 -3.61 14.12
N GLN A 57 4.69 -4.68 13.32
CA GLN A 57 4.58 -6.04 13.85
C GLN A 57 5.86 -6.50 14.56
N TRP A 58 7.04 -6.14 14.03
CA TRP A 58 8.32 -6.46 14.65
C TRP A 58 8.48 -5.76 16.01
N LEU A 59 8.16 -4.47 16.09
CA LEU A 59 8.21 -3.68 17.32
C LEU A 59 7.25 -4.24 18.38
N LYS A 60 6.01 -4.57 17.99
CA LYS A 60 5.03 -5.21 18.88
C LYS A 60 5.50 -6.55 19.43
N ARG A 61 6.26 -7.33 18.65
CA ARG A 61 6.86 -8.60 19.11
C ARG A 61 8.03 -8.39 20.09
N ARG A 62 8.85 -7.35 19.89
CA ARG A 62 9.96 -7.03 20.80
C ARG A 62 9.51 -6.40 22.13
N GLY A 63 8.39 -5.67 22.14
CA GLY A 63 7.85 -5.06 23.36
C GLY A 63 7.20 -6.03 24.36
N LYS A 64 7.05 -7.33 24.02
CA LYS A 64 6.45 -8.35 24.90
C LYS A 64 7.43 -9.05 25.85
N HIS A 65 8.72 -8.74 25.78
CA HIS A 65 9.77 -9.32 26.64
C HIS A 65 10.40 -8.27 27.58
N GLY A 66 9.57 -7.42 28.18
CA GLY A 66 9.92 -6.56 29.31
C GLY A 66 9.26 -7.09 30.56
#